data_AF-A0A914F8K3-F1
#
_entry.id   AF-A0A914F8K3-F1
#
_cell.length_a   1.000
_cell.length_b   1.000
_cell.length_c   1.000
_cell.angle_alpha   90.00
_cell.angle_beta   90.00
_cell.angle_gamma   90.00
#
_symmetry.space_group_name_H-M   'P 1'
#
loop_
_entity.id
_entity.type
_entity.pdbx_description
1 polymer ?
#
loop_
_entity_poly.entity_id
_entity_poly.type
_entity_poly.pdbx_seq_one_letter_code
_entity_poly.pdbx_strand_id
1 'polypeptide(L)'
;MEPSQLNVLIERDGYLSPQIPEIKRRYKVFRETLQKLQDLPGGIDQFTLSYREYGVHLNSDNSITCLEWCPGVQGLSLVGDFSKFYFRVSRGLKVVEL
;
A
#
# COMPACT_ATOMS: atom_id res chain seq x y z
N MET A 1 13.75 8.32 -19.15
CA MET A 1 12.53 9.08 -19.47
C MET A 1 12.73 10.49 -18.92
N GLU A 2 12.52 11.50 -19.74
CA GLU A 2 12.69 12.91 -19.35
C GLU A 2 11.41 13.47 -18.72
N PRO A 3 11.50 14.26 -17.64
CA PRO A 3 10.33 14.97 -17.10
C PRO A 3 9.81 15.99 -18.11
N SER A 4 8.53 15.92 -18.46
CA SER A 4 7.90 16.79 -19.46
C SER A 4 7.92 18.28 -19.10
N GLN A 5 8.00 18.61 -17.81
CA GLN A 5 8.04 19.97 -17.30
C GLN A 5 9.39 20.38 -16.72
N LEU A 6 10.48 19.67 -17.08
CA LEU A 6 11.81 19.96 -16.55
C LEU A 6 12.24 21.40 -16.84
N ASN A 7 12.04 21.88 -18.08
CA ASN A 7 12.43 23.24 -18.47
C ASN A 7 11.66 24.30 -17.68
N VAL A 8 10.35 24.12 -17.50
CA VAL A 8 9.50 25.03 -16.69
C VAL A 8 9.99 25.09 -15.24
N LEU A 9 10.40 23.95 -14.67
CA LEU A 9 10.93 23.90 -13.31
C LEU A 9 12.24 24.68 -13.17
N ILE A 10 13.16 24.55 -14.14
CA ILE A 10 14.44 25.25 -14.14
C ILE A 10 14.27 26.75 -14.44
N GLU A 11 13.35 27.12 -15.32
CA GLU A 11 13.00 28.52 -15.58
C GLU A 11 12.42 29.20 -14.33
N ARG A 12 11.62 28.46 -13.55
CA ARG A 12 11.06 28.96 -12.28
C ARG A 12 12.12 29.09 -11.19
N ASP A 13 13.08 28.16 -11.17
CA ASP A 13 14.15 28.13 -10.17
C ASP A 13 15.47 27.63 -10.78
N GLY A 14 16.32 28.58 -11.19
CA GLY A 14 17.59 28.30 -11.84
C GLY A 14 18.61 27.60 -10.93
N TYR A 15 18.46 27.69 -9.60
CA TYR A 15 19.36 27.02 -8.64
C TYR A 15 19.26 25.50 -8.70
N LEU A 16 18.23 24.95 -9.35
CA LEU A 16 18.03 23.52 -9.54
C LEU A 16 18.85 22.92 -10.70
N SER A 17 19.54 23.75 -11.48
CA SER A 17 20.32 23.30 -12.65
C SER A 17 21.37 22.22 -12.31
N PRO A 18 22.16 22.35 -11.23
CA PRO A 18 23.10 21.30 -10.82
C PRO A 18 22.43 19.97 -10.43
N GLN A 19 21.15 19.99 -10.04
CA GLN A 19 20.39 18.84 -9.55
C GLN A 19 19.58 18.15 -10.65
N ILE A 20 19.61 18.64 -11.89
CA ILE A 20 18.95 18.03 -13.05
C ILE A 20 19.17 16.51 -13.14
N PRO A 21 20.38 15.95 -12.96
CA PRO A 21 20.59 14.50 -12.99
C PRO A 21 19.73 13.76 -11.95
N GLU A 22 19.64 14.28 -10.73
CA GLU A 22 18.85 13.68 -9.66
C GLU A 22 17.34 13.85 -9.88
N ILE A 23 16.91 14.99 -10.43
CA ILE A 23 15.51 15.21 -10.80
C ILE A 23 15.08 14.18 -11.84
N LYS A 24 15.89 13.95 -12.89
CA LYS A 24 15.62 12.92 -13.91
C LYS A 24 15.59 11.52 -13.30
N ARG A 25 16.54 11.20 -12.42
CA ARG A 25 16.59 9.88 -11.73
C ARG A 25 15.35 9.64 -10.89
N ARG A 26 14.93 10.62 -10.07
CA ARG A 26 13.73 10.54 -9.23
C ARG A 26 12.46 10.42 -10.07
N TYR A 27 12.35 11.19 -11.15
CA TYR A 27 11.22 11.10 -12.07
C TYR A 27 11.13 9.73 -12.74
N LYS A 28 12.26 9.15 -13.15
CA LYS A 28 12.30 7.77 -13.67
C LYS A 28 11.77 6.77 -12.65
N VAL A 29 12.27 6.79 -11.41
CA VAL A 29 11.80 5.91 -10.32
C VAL A 29 10.31 6.10 -10.07
N PHE A 30 9.85 7.35 -10.00
CA PHE A 30 8.42 7.66 -9.83
C PHE A 30 7.57 7.04 -10.95
N ARG A 31 7.96 7.23 -12.22
CA ARG A 31 7.23 6.70 -13.37
C ARG A 31 7.22 5.18 -13.38
N GLU A 32 8.33 4.54 -13.06
CA GLU A 32 8.43 3.09 -12.94
C GLU A 32 7.53 2.54 -11.82
N THR A 33 7.53 3.17 -10.65
CA THR A 33 6.66 2.78 -9.54
C THR A 33 5.18 3.02 -9.86
N LEU A 34 4.86 4.17 -10.46
CA LEU A 34 3.49 4.48 -10.87
C LEU A 34 2.99 3.46 -11.91
N GLN A 35 3.82 3.08 -12.87
CA GLN A 35 3.47 2.06 -13.85
C GLN A 35 3.20 0.72 -13.17
N LYS A 36 4.08 0.29 -12.26
CA LYS A 36 3.86 -0.94 -11.48
C LYS A 36 2.52 -0.93 -10.72
N LEU A 37 2.13 0.20 -10.15
CA LEU A 37 0.83 0.34 -9.47
C LEU A 37 -0.34 0.35 -10.45
N GLN A 38 -0.17 0.94 -11.64
CA GLN A 38 -1.19 0.93 -12.70
C GLN A 38 -1.39 -0.46 -13.29
N ASP A 39 -0.34 -1.26 -13.36
CA ASP A 39 -0.37 -2.64 -13.86
C ASP A 39 -1.02 -3.61 -12.86
N LEU A 40 -1.25 -3.20 -11.61
CA LEU A 40 -2.02 -4.00 -10.65
C LEU A 40 -3.49 -4.12 -11.11
N PRO A 41 -4.19 -5.22 -10.76
CA PRO A 41 -5.63 -5.33 -10.97
C PRO A 41 -6.37 -4.14 -10.33
N GLY A 42 -7.13 -3.39 -11.13
CA GLY A 42 -7.84 -2.18 -10.67
C GLY A 42 -6.97 -0.92 -10.56
N GLY A 43 -5.68 -1.01 -10.89
CA GLY A 43 -4.74 0.10 -10.95
C GLY A 43 -4.51 0.80 -9.61
N ILE A 44 -4.01 2.05 -9.70
CA ILE A 44 -3.71 2.85 -8.52
C ILE A 44 -4.95 3.18 -7.69
N ASP A 45 -6.11 3.34 -8.34
CA ASP A 45 -7.36 3.67 -7.65
C ASP A 45 -7.74 2.54 -6.68
N GLN A 46 -7.76 1.29 -7.15
CA GLN A 46 -8.02 0.14 -6.28
C GLN A 46 -6.96 0.00 -5.19
N PHE A 47 -5.68 0.22 -5.52
CA PHE A 47 -4.59 0.18 -4.54
C PHE A 47 -4.82 1.16 -3.38
N THR A 48 -5.30 2.38 -3.66
CA THR A 48 -5.59 3.38 -2.61
C THR A 48 -6.86 3.08 -1.79
N LEU A 49 -7.68 2.13 -2.24
CA LEU A 49 -8.91 1.70 -1.57
C LEU A 49 -8.72 0.43 -0.74
N SER A 50 -7.47 0.00 -0.51
CA SER A 50 -7.14 -1.22 0.25
C SER A 50 -7.75 -1.26 1.66
N TYR A 51 -8.06 -0.12 2.28
CA TYR A 51 -8.77 -0.06 3.56
C TYR A 51 -10.17 -0.71 3.54
N ARG A 52 -10.74 -0.95 2.35
CA ARG A 52 -12.01 -1.69 2.19
C ARG A 52 -11.84 -3.20 2.33
N GLU A 53 -10.61 -3.68 2.25
CA GLU A 53 -10.27 -5.10 2.34
C GLU A 53 -9.45 -5.40 3.60
N TYR A 54 -8.43 -4.57 3.87
CA TYR A 54 -7.57 -4.66 5.06
C TYR A 54 -8.27 -4.10 6.31
N GLY A 55 -7.90 -4.63 7.47
CA GLY A 55 -8.51 -4.32 8.75
C GLY A 55 -9.68 -5.23 9.08
N VAL A 56 -10.58 -4.75 9.97
CA VAL A 56 -11.73 -5.51 10.48
C VAL A 56 -13.02 -5.00 9.85
N HIS A 57 -13.75 -5.88 9.18
CA HIS A 57 -14.98 -5.57 8.46
C HIS A 57 -16.13 -6.48 8.88
N LEU A 58 -17.31 -5.91 9.08
CA LEU A 58 -18.56 -6.65 9.29
C LEU A 58 -19.25 -6.87 7.95
N ASN A 59 -19.48 -8.13 7.58
CA ASN A 59 -20.14 -8.51 6.35
C ASN A 59 -21.67 -8.46 6.49
N SER A 60 -22.38 -8.47 5.36
CA SER A 60 -23.86 -8.42 5.33
C SER A 60 -24.55 -9.62 5.99
N ASP A 61 -23.84 -10.75 6.12
CA ASP A 61 -24.31 -11.95 6.82
C ASP A 61 -23.96 -11.97 8.32
N ASN A 62 -23.50 -10.83 8.86
CA ASN A 62 -22.99 -10.64 10.22
C ASN A 62 -21.69 -11.41 10.54
N SER A 63 -21.01 -12.00 9.56
CA SER A 63 -19.66 -12.51 9.76
C SER A 63 -18.63 -11.37 9.82
N ILE A 64 -17.48 -11.61 10.45
CA ILE A 64 -16.37 -10.64 10.54
C ILE A 64 -15.20 -11.15 9.70
N THR A 65 -14.73 -10.32 8.77
CA THR A 65 -13.47 -10.51 8.06
C THR A 65 -12.39 -9.67 8.71
N CYS A 66 -11.22 -10.26 8.95
CA CYS A 66 -10.04 -9.55 9.38
C CYS A 66 -8.88 -9.90 8.44
N LEU A 67 -8.33 -8.91 7.77
CA LEU A 67 -7.18 -9.06 6.86
C LEU A 67 -6.04 -8.15 7.31
N GLU A 68 -4.88 -8.76 7.54
CA GLU A 68 -3.68 -8.05 7.98
C GLU A 68 -2.47 -8.53 7.18
N TRP A 69 -1.58 -7.60 6.82
CA TRP A 69 -0.32 -7.96 6.19
C TRP A 69 0.71 -8.30 7.27
N CYS A 70 0.96 -9.59 7.48
CA CYS A 70 1.92 -10.09 8.47
C CYS A 70 2.82 -11.18 7.86
N PRO A 71 3.69 -10.85 6.90
CA PRO A 71 4.60 -11.83 6.33
C PRO A 71 5.54 -12.39 7.42
N GLY A 72 5.73 -13.70 7.44
CA GLY A 72 6.64 -14.37 8.38
C GLY A 72 6.04 -14.72 9.75
N VAL A 73 4.72 -14.56 9.94
CA VAL A 73 4.05 -14.99 11.16
C VAL A 73 3.64 -16.47 11.09
N GLN A 74 3.85 -17.23 12.16
CA GLN A 74 3.42 -18.64 12.26
C GLN A 74 1.92 -18.78 12.56
N GLY A 75 1.29 -17.73 13.07
CA GLY A 75 -0.14 -17.70 13.37
C GLY A 75 -0.58 -16.31 13.81
N LEU A 76 -1.83 -15.97 13.47
CA LEU A 76 -2.43 -14.69 13.79
C LEU A 76 -3.71 -14.89 14.61
N SER A 77 -3.97 -14.02 15.58
CA SER A 77 -5.18 -14.01 16.41
C SER A 77 -5.71 -12.59 16.57
N LEU A 78 -7.03 -12.43 16.49
CA LEU A 78 -7.72 -11.17 16.77
C LEU A 78 -8.13 -11.15 18.25
N VAL A 79 -7.64 -10.20 19.03
CA VAL A 79 -7.80 -10.13 20.49
C VAL A 79 -8.25 -8.73 20.92
N GLY A 80 -9.13 -8.64 21.92
CA GLY A 80 -9.58 -7.39 22.52
C GLY A 80 -10.62 -7.63 23.61
N ASP A 81 -11.36 -6.59 23.99
CA ASP A 81 -12.42 -6.69 25.01
C ASP A 81 -13.46 -7.77 24.66
N PHE A 82 -13.78 -7.94 23.37
CA PHE A 82 -14.71 -8.97 22.86
C PHE A 82 -14.23 -10.41 23.11
N SER A 83 -12.92 -10.62 23.27
CA SER A 83 -12.34 -11.92 23.63
C SER A 83 -11.85 -11.97 25.08
N LYS A 84 -12.11 -10.93 25.88
CA LYS A 84 -11.60 -10.75 27.26
C LYS A 84 -10.08 -10.93 27.33
N PHE A 85 -9.36 -10.54 26.28
CA PHE A 85 -7.91 -10.72 26.14
C PHE A 85 -7.42 -12.18 26.23
N TYR A 86 -8.30 -13.18 26.11
CA TYR A 86 -7.87 -14.58 26.14
C TYR A 86 -7.19 -14.97 24.82
N PHE A 87 -5.97 -15.49 24.92
CA PHE A 87 -5.30 -16.23 23.85
C PHE A 87 -5.87 -17.65 23.78
N ARG A 88 -7.06 -17.80 23.22
CA ARG A 88 -7.55 -19.13 22.84
C ARG A 88 -7.23 -19.31 21.36
N VAL A 89 -6.55 -20.41 21.01
CA VAL A 89 -6.41 -20.84 19.61
C VAL A 89 -7.80 -21.27 19.14
N SER A 90 -8.66 -20.30 18.85
CA SER A 90 -10.00 -20.49 18.33
C SER A 90 -9.93 -20.19 16.84
N ARG A 91 -9.96 -21.27 16.02
CA ARG A 91 -9.97 -21.26 14.55
C ARG A 91 -9.18 -20.09 13.96
N GLY A 92 -7.87 -20.27 13.88
CA GLY A 92 -6.91 -19.26 13.47
C GLY A 92 -7.38 -18.45 12.28
N LEU A 93 -7.14 -17.13 12.34
CA LEU A 93 -7.24 -16.28 11.17
C LEU A 93 -6.44 -16.96 10.05
N LYS A 94 -7.04 -17.08 8.87
CA LYS A 94 -6.31 -17.61 7.73
C LYS A 94 -5.17 -16.64 7.47
N VAL A 95 -3.94 -17.11 7.70
CA VAL A 95 -2.76 -16.44 7.16
C VAL A 95 -2.89 -16.59 5.64
N VAL A 96 -3.22 -15.51 4.97
CA VAL A 96 -3.14 -15.45 3.52
C VAL A 96 -1.69 -15.07 3.23
N GLU A 97 -0.87 -16.08 2.92
CA GLU A 97 0.43 -15.84 2.30
C GLU A 97 0.15 -15.32 0.89
N LEU A 98 0.62 -14.09 0.59
CA LEU A 98 0.60 -13.49 -0.74
C LEU A 98 1.90 -13.85 -1.49
#